data_AF-A0A8T4NDM8-F1
#
_entry.id   AF-A0A8T4NDM8-F1
#
_cell.length_a   1.000
_cell.length_b   1.000
_cell.length_c   1.000
_cell.angle_alpha   90.00
_cell.angle_beta   90.00
_cell.angle_gamma   90.00
#
_symmetry.space_group_name_H-M   'P 1'
#
loop_
_entity.id
_entity.type
_entity.pdbx_description
1 polymer ?
#
loop_
_entity_poly.entity_id
_entity_poly.type
_entity_poly.pdbx_seq_one_letter_code
_entity_poly.pdbx_strand_id
1 'polypeptide(L)'
;MGNYEVFATDTFKKVYSALDGSEKQWIDKTKENLKENPTGKILQFQWFREKKFNNKRLFYLIDEENKKILFVGFATKKEQQKIIDFVVENNKELFELLKNLRTY
;
A
#
# COMPACT_ATOMS: atom_id res chain seq x y z
N MET A 1 0.06 -1.06 -21.95
CA MET A 1 -0.68 -1.01 -20.67
C MET A 1 0.32 -0.93 -19.53
N GLY A 2 0.12 -0.05 -18.55
CA GLY A 2 1.06 0.08 -17.43
C GLY A 2 0.81 -1.04 -16.42
N ASN A 3 1.64 -2.09 -16.44
CA ASN A 3 1.61 -3.11 -15.39
C ASN A 3 2.40 -2.60 -14.19
N TYR A 4 1.70 -2.09 -13.18
CA TYR A 4 2.35 -1.82 -11.89
C TYR A 4 2.58 -3.12 -11.13
N GLU A 5 3.74 -3.28 -10.51
CA GLU A 5 4.02 -4.41 -9.62
C GLU A 5 3.62 -4.08 -8.19
N VAL A 6 2.73 -4.89 -7.61
CA VAL A 6 2.23 -4.67 -6.24
C VAL A 6 2.94 -5.59 -5.26
N PHE A 7 3.68 -4.97 -4.35
CA PHE A 7 4.40 -5.58 -3.24
C PHE A 7 3.69 -5.29 -1.91
N ALA A 8 4.02 -6.08 -0.89
CA ALA A 8 3.51 -5.91 0.46
C ALA A 8 4.63 -6.08 1.47
N THR A 9 4.63 -5.22 2.49
CA THR A 9 5.55 -5.36 3.63
C THR A 9 5.19 -6.59 4.46
N ASP A 10 6.17 -7.11 5.21
CA ASP A 10 5.93 -8.22 6.15
C ASP A 10 4.86 -7.88 7.20
N THR A 11 4.87 -6.65 7.70
CA THR A 11 3.82 -6.14 8.59
C THR A 11 2.45 -6.21 7.94
N PHE A 12 2.33 -5.79 6.68
CA PHE A 12 1.09 -5.90 5.93
C PHE A 12 0.65 -7.36 5.75
N LYS A 13 1.56 -8.29 5.42
CA LYS A 13 1.22 -9.71 5.26
C LYS A 13 0.65 -10.31 6.54
N LYS A 14 1.20 -9.94 7.70
CA LYS A 14 0.68 -10.35 9.01
C LYS A 14 -0.73 -9.82 9.24
N VAL A 15 -0.95 -8.52 8.98
CA VAL A 15 -2.28 -7.91 9.08
C VAL A 15 -3.25 -8.59 8.13
N TYR A 16 -2.87 -8.74 6.86
CA TYR A 16 -3.66 -9.38 5.81
C TYR A 16 -4.08 -10.79 6.20
N SER A 17 -3.18 -11.59 6.76
CA SER A 17 -3.50 -12.94 7.22
C SER A 17 -4.60 -12.95 8.28
N ALA A 18 -4.60 -11.95 9.17
CA ALA A 18 -5.60 -11.78 10.22
C ALA A 18 -6.93 -11.14 9.75
N LEU A 19 -7.04 -10.73 8.48
CA LEU A 19 -8.25 -10.13 7.94
C LEU A 19 -9.33 -11.18 7.61
N ASP A 20 -10.57 -10.71 7.60
CA ASP A 20 -11.73 -11.50 7.20
C ASP A 20 -11.75 -11.77 5.68
N GLY A 21 -12.47 -12.80 5.25
CA GLY A 21 -12.55 -13.20 3.84
C GLY A 21 -13.02 -12.07 2.92
N SER A 22 -13.97 -11.26 3.39
CA SER A 22 -14.48 -10.10 2.62
C SER A 22 -13.41 -9.03 2.40
N GLU A 23 -12.57 -8.81 3.40
CA GLU A 23 -11.49 -7.81 3.35
C GLU A 23 -10.35 -8.28 2.45
N LYS A 24 -9.98 -9.56 2.58
CA LYS A 24 -8.99 -10.21 1.70
C LYS A 24 -9.41 -10.12 0.23
N GLN A 25 -10.66 -10.48 -0.06
CA GLN A 25 -11.20 -10.42 -1.42
C GLN A 25 -11.20 -8.99 -1.97
N TRP A 26 -11.54 -7.99 -1.15
CA TRP A 26 -11.49 -6.60 -1.56
C TRP A 26 -10.06 -6.11 -1.82
N ILE A 27 -9.10 -6.50 -0.98
CA ILE A 27 -7.68 -6.16 -1.18
C ILE A 27 -7.15 -6.80 -2.46
N ASP A 28 -7.52 -8.05 -2.75
CA ASP A 28 -7.06 -8.75 -3.96
C ASP A 28 -7.62 -8.09 -5.23
N LYS A 29 -8.91 -7.74 -5.24
CA LYS A 29 -9.52 -6.93 -6.31
C LYS A 29 -8.87 -5.55 -6.44
N THR A 30 -8.57 -4.92 -5.30
CA THR A 30 -7.89 -3.62 -5.27
C THR A 30 -6.48 -3.73 -5.83
N LYS A 31 -5.75 -4.80 -5.51
CA LYS A 31 -4.43 -5.08 -6.05
C LYS A 31 -4.49 -5.17 -7.57
N GLU A 32 -5.41 -5.94 -8.14
CA GLU A 32 -5.59 -6.01 -9.60
C GLU A 32 -5.90 -4.65 -10.21
N ASN A 33 -6.85 -3.90 -9.63
CA ASN A 33 -7.19 -2.58 -10.12
C ASN A 33 -6.01 -1.59 -10.05
N LEU A 34 -5.21 -1.66 -8.99
CA LEU A 34 -4.01 -0.84 -8.82
C LEU A 34 -2.89 -1.21 -9.79
N LYS A 35 -2.80 -2.48 -10.20
CA LYS A 35 -1.86 -2.91 -11.25
C LYS A 35 -2.12 -2.19 -12.57
N GLU A 36 -3.39 -2.00 -12.92
CA GLU A 36 -3.78 -1.34 -14.16
C GLU A 36 -3.82 0.19 -14.03
N ASN A 37 -4.34 0.68 -12.90
CA ASN A 37 -4.46 2.10 -12.64
C ASN A 37 -4.31 2.40 -11.14
N PRO A 38 -3.22 3.08 -10.71
CA PRO A 38 -2.97 3.41 -9.31
C PRO A 38 -3.94 4.48 -8.77
N THR A 39 -5.20 4.11 -8.58
CA THR A 39 -6.28 4.98 -8.10
C THR A 39 -6.30 5.06 -6.58
N GLY A 40 -6.47 6.26 -6.02
CA GLY A 40 -6.64 6.46 -4.58
C GLY A 40 -6.57 7.91 -4.14
N LYS A 41 -6.79 8.14 -2.85
CA LYS A 41 -6.71 9.48 -2.26
C LYS A 41 -5.28 9.78 -1.84
N ILE A 42 -4.71 10.87 -2.35
CA ILE A 42 -3.40 11.36 -1.92
C ILE A 42 -3.51 11.84 -0.46
N LEU A 43 -2.58 11.39 0.38
CA LEU A 43 -2.55 11.72 1.79
C LEU A 43 -1.72 12.97 2.06
N GLN A 44 -0.40 12.81 2.06
CA GLN A 44 0.56 13.89 2.35
C GLN A 44 1.55 14.07 1.19
N PHE A 45 1.82 13.00 0.44
CA PHE A 45 2.74 12.99 -0.69
C PHE A 45 2.07 12.34 -1.90
N GLN A 46 2.43 12.77 -3.11
CA GLN A 46 1.88 12.24 -4.37
C GLN A 46 2.05 10.71 -4.50
N TRP A 47 3.19 10.22 -4.00
CA TRP A 47 3.54 8.80 -3.90
C TRP A 47 2.85 8.07 -2.75
N PHE A 48 2.20 8.76 -1.80
CA PHE A 48 1.51 8.13 -0.68
C PHE A 48 0.00 8.29 -0.79
N ARG A 49 -0.68 7.16 -1.02
CA ARG A 49 -2.13 7.12 -1.23
C ARG A 49 -2.82 6.18 -0.25
N GLU A 50 -4.06 6.51 0.03
CA GLU A 50 -4.98 5.65 0.76
C GLU A 50 -6.21 5.28 -0.05
N LYS A 51 -6.75 4.10 0.23
CA LYS A 51 -8.04 3.64 -0.29
C LYS A 51 -8.90 3.18 0.87
N LYS A 52 -10.07 3.80 1.01
CA LYS A 52 -11.01 3.49 2.09
C LYS A 52 -11.80 2.24 1.72
N PHE A 53 -11.90 1.30 2.66
CA PHE A 53 -12.80 0.16 2.59
C PHE A 53 -13.57 0.02 3.89
N ASN A 54 -14.88 0.27 3.81
CA ASN A 54 -15.77 0.26 4.97
C ASN A 54 -15.23 1.16 6.11
N ASN A 55 -14.83 0.57 7.23
CA ASN A 55 -14.30 1.28 8.41
C ASN A 55 -12.75 1.28 8.51
N LYS A 56 -12.08 0.67 7.53
CA LYS A 56 -10.62 0.56 7.44
C LYS A 56 -10.09 1.25 6.19
N ARG A 57 -8.79 1.46 6.14
CA ARG A 57 -8.09 2.16 5.06
C ARG A 57 -6.80 1.44 4.73
N LEU A 58 -6.61 1.21 3.44
CA LEU A 58 -5.41 0.63 2.87
C LEU A 58 -4.44 1.77 2.55
N PHE A 59 -3.26 1.71 3.14
CA PHE A 59 -2.18 2.65 2.92
C PHE A 59 -1.13 2.01 2.02
N TYR A 60 -0.78 2.70 0.95
CA TYR A 60 0.18 2.21 -0.01
C TYR A 60 0.97 3.33 -0.66
N LEU A 61 2.17 2.95 -1.07
CA LEU A 61 3.13 3.80 -1.75
C LEU A 61 3.09 3.47 -3.23
N ILE A 62 3.19 4.48 -4.09
CA ILE A 62 3.29 4.33 -5.53
C ILE A 62 4.60 4.95 -5.97
N ASP A 63 5.38 4.15 -6.68
CA ASP A 63 6.60 4.55 -7.35
C ASP A 63 6.30 4.60 -8.85
N GLU A 64 6.03 5.80 -9.36
CA GLU A 64 5.71 6.02 -10.77
C GLU A 64 6.93 5.77 -11.68
N GLU A 65 8.14 5.96 -11.16
CA GLU A 65 9.39 5.74 -11.90
C GLU A 65 9.61 4.26 -12.23
N ASN A 66 9.44 3.39 -11.23
CA ASN A 66 9.62 1.94 -11.37
C ASN A 66 8.32 1.20 -11.66
N LYS A 67 7.18 1.90 -11.72
CA LYS A 67 5.82 1.33 -11.78
C LYS A 67 5.60 0.29 -10.69
N LYS A 68 5.92 0.62 -9.45
CA LYS A 68 5.75 -0.28 -8.30
C LYS A 68 4.79 0.30 -7.29
N ILE A 69 4.12 -0.56 -6.55
CA ILE A 69 3.20 -0.20 -5.48
C ILE A 69 3.56 -1.02 -4.25
N LEU A 70 3.74 -0.38 -3.10
CA LEU A 70 4.05 -1.07 -1.85
C LEU A 70 2.92 -0.87 -0.84
N PHE A 71 2.28 -1.97 -0.44
CA PHE A 71 1.27 -1.97 0.61
C PHE A 71 1.96 -1.91 1.97
N VAL A 72 1.68 -0.82 2.69
CA VAL A 72 2.28 -0.54 4.00
C VAL A 72 1.42 -1.09 5.12
N GLY A 73 0.11 -0.85 5.07
CA GLY A 73 -0.77 -1.20 6.17
C GLY A 73 -2.25 -1.13 5.81
N PHE A 74 -3.07 -1.82 6.60
CA PHE A 74 -4.52 -1.75 6.51
C PHE A 74 -5.08 -1.58 7.92
N ALA A 75 -5.59 -0.38 8.22
CA ALA A 75 -5.98 -0.04 9.58
C ALA A 75 -7.18 0.92 9.63
N THR A 76 -7.73 1.10 10.82
CA THR A 76 -8.87 2.01 11.04
C THR A 76 -8.41 3.47 11.11
N LYS A 77 -9.38 4.40 11.09
CA LYS A 77 -9.10 5.85 11.23
C LYS A 77 -8.30 6.18 12.50
N LYS A 78 -8.45 5.43 13.60
CA LYS A 78 -7.70 5.65 14.84
C LYS A 78 -6.20 5.43 14.67
N GLU A 79 -5.81 4.49 13.81
CA GLU A 79 -4.42 4.09 13.59
C GLU A 79 -3.79 4.79 12.39
N GLN A 80 -4.60 5.53 11.62
CA GLN A 80 -4.15 6.29 10.46
C GLN A 80 -2.96 7.19 10.79
N GLN A 81 -3.03 7.96 11.88
CA GLN A 81 -1.95 8.88 12.24
C GLN A 81 -0.65 8.13 12.52
N LYS A 82 -0.71 6.98 13.21
CA LYS A 82 0.47 6.14 13.49
C LYS A 82 1.09 5.59 12.21
N ILE A 83 0.28 5.19 11.23
CA ILE A 83 0.79 4.69 9.95
C ILE A 83 1.42 5.84 9.15
N ILE A 84 0.81 7.02 9.15
CA ILE A 84 1.38 8.19 8.48
C ILE A 84 2.73 8.52 9.11
N ASP A 85 2.81 8.59 10.44
CA ASP A 85 4.06 8.87 11.16
C ASP A 85 5.13 7.83 10.83
N PHE A 86 4.78 6.55 10.89
CA PHE A 86 5.67 5.45 10.52
C PHE A 86 6.17 5.59 9.08
N VAL A 87 5.29 5.86 8.12
CA VAL A 87 5.68 6.04 6.70
C VAL A 87 6.57 7.25 6.51
N VAL A 88 6.29 8.35 7.21
CA VAL A 88 7.08 9.58 7.13
C VAL A 88 8.46 9.35 7.73
N GLU A 89 8.55 8.70 8.89
CA GLU A 89 9.81 8.41 9.57
C GLU A 89 10.66 7.40 8.78
N ASN A 90 10.01 6.37 8.23
CA ASN A 90 10.66 5.27 7.50
C ASN A 90 10.65 5.48 5.98
N ASN A 91 10.36 6.68 5.48
CA ASN A 91 10.16 6.91 4.05
C ASN A 91 11.38 6.48 3.24
N LYS A 92 12.58 6.81 3.72
CA LYS A 92 13.84 6.50 3.03
C LYS A 92 14.03 5.01 2.89
N GLU A 93 13.87 4.28 3.99
CA GLU A 93 14.00 2.82 4.02
C GLU A 93 12.94 2.15 3.14
N LEU A 94 11.69 2.62 3.17
CA LEU A 94 10.61 2.08 2.33
C LEU A 94 10.90 2.27 0.84
N PHE A 95 11.43 3.43 0.44
CA PHE A 95 11.85 3.68 -0.94
C PHE A 95 13.08 2.86 -1.32
N GLU A 96 14.06 2.72 -0.42
CA GLU A 96 15.20 1.84 -0.64
C GLU A 96 14.77 0.39 -0.79
N LEU A 97 13.80 -0.08 0.00
CA LEU A 97 13.24 -1.43 -0.10
C LEU A 97 12.52 -1.63 -1.43
N LEU A 98 11.72 -0.64 -1.88
CA LEU A 98 11.10 -0.61 -3.20
C LEU A 98 12.10 -0.68 -4.37
N LYS A 99 13.24 0.01 -4.22
CA LYS A 99 14.35 -0.01 -5.18
C LYS A 99 15.10 -1.34 -5.18
N ASN A 100 15.35 -1.91 -3.99
CA ASN A 100 16.06 -3.18 -3.81
C ASN A 100 15.21 -4.40 -4.16
N LEU A 101 13.88 -4.28 -4.20
CA LEU A 101 12.98 -5.26 -4.81
C LEU A 101 13.20 -5.30 -6.35
N ARG A 102 14.41 -5.69 -6.79
CA ARG A 102 14.69 -6.04 -8.18
C ARG A 102 14.33 -7.51 -8.36
N THR A 103 13.34 -7.75 -9.21
CA THR A 103 13.02 -9.06 -9.78
C THR A 103 14.29 -9.56 -10.49
N TYR A 104 14.86 -10.65 -9.98
CA TYR A 104 15.99 -11.36 -10.59
C TYR A 104 15.54 -12.13 -11.83
#